data_AF-A0AAW4CDN6-F1
#
_entry.id   AF-A0AAW4CDN6-F1
#
_cell.length_a   1.000
_cell.length_b   1.000
_cell.length_c   1.000
_cell.angle_alpha   90.00
_cell.angle_beta   90.00
_cell.angle_gamma   90.00
#
_symmetry.space_group_name_H-M   'P 1'
#
loop_
_entity.id
_entity.type
_entity.pdbx_description
1 polymer ?
#
loop_
_entity_poly.entity_id
_entity_poly.type
_entity_poly.pdbx_seq_one_letter_code
_entity_poly.pdbx_strand_id
1 'polypeptide(L)' 'MQLRNTLIELQKRGLQVISSHKGFSCHVIEVAGQAPAHLPVITETKNGQTRQVRPAKLHGQIIMFIEG' A
#
# COMPACT_ATOMS: atom_id res chain seq x y z
N MET A 1 -3.89 -13.40 -11.33
CA MET A 1 -5.22 -13.28 -10.67
C MET A 1 -5.19 -12.45 -9.39
N GLN A 2 -4.22 -12.60 -8.49
CA GLN A 2 -4.22 -11.95 -7.17
C GLN A 2 -4.15 -10.42 -7.19
N LEU A 3 -3.40 -9.80 -8.12
CA LEU A 3 -3.31 -8.34 -8.23
C LEU A 3 -4.66 -7.68 -8.54
N ARG A 4 -5.42 -8.20 -9.51
CA ARG A 4 -6.74 -7.67 -9.89
C ARG A 4 -7.71 -7.72 -8.71
N ASN A 5 -7.73 -8.82 -7.96
CA ASN A 5 -8.59 -8.96 -6.78
C ASN A 5 -8.20 -7.95 -5.69
N THR A 6 -6.89 -7.73 -5.51
CA THR A 6 -6.36 -6.71 -4.60
C THR A 6 -6.85 -5.32 -4.98
N LEU A 7 -6.71 -4.92 -6.24
CA LEU A 7 -7.14 -3.59 -6.73
C LEU A 7 -8.65 -3.38 -6.57
N ILE A 8 -9.47 -4.39 -6.90
CA ILE A 8 -10.93 -4.33 -6.71
C ILE A 8 -11.28 -4.12 -5.24
N GLU A 9 -10.61 -4.83 -4.33
CA GLU A 9 -10.88 -4.71 -2.91
C GLU A 9 -10.44 -3.36 -2.32
N LEU A 10 -9.28 -2.84 -2.75
CA LEU A 10 -8.83 -1.50 -2.38
C LEU A 10 -9.85 -0.44 -2.83
N GLN A 11 -10.32 -0.53 -4.06
CA GLN A 11 -11.34 0.38 -4.60
C GLN A 11 -12.67 0.27 -3.83
N LYS A 12 -13.13 -0.94 -3.49
CA LYS A 12 -14.33 -1.16 -2.67
C LYS A 12 -14.22 -0.55 -1.27
N ARG A 13 -13.01 -0.49 -0.72
CA ARG A 13 -12.71 0.16 0.57
C ARG A 13 -12.53 1.67 0.46
N GLY A 14 -12.74 2.25 -0.73
CA GLY A 14 -12.56 3.69 -0.97
C GLY A 14 -11.10 4.14 -0.96
N LEU A 15 -10.14 3.22 -1.06
CA LEU A 15 -8.72 3.54 -1.09
C LEU A 15 -8.30 3.91 -2.51
N GLN A 16 -7.62 5.05 -2.65
CA GLN A 16 -7.11 5.51 -3.93
C GLN A 16 -5.73 4.89 -4.18
N VAL A 17 -5.59 4.12 -5.26
CA VAL A 17 -4.28 3.59 -5.68
C VAL A 17 -3.47 4.72 -6.31
N ILE A 18 -2.33 5.06 -5.69
CA ILE A 18 -1.41 6.09 -6.17
C ILE A 18 -0.44 5.48 -7.18
N SER A 19 0.16 4.35 -6.83
CA SER A 19 1.13 3.67 -7.69
C SER A 19 1.16 2.17 -7.40
N SER A 20 1.66 1.39 -8.34
CA SER A 20 1.98 -0.02 -8.10
C SER A 20 3.26 -0.38 -8.83
N HIS A 21 4.09 -1.20 -8.20
CA HIS A 21 5.30 -1.71 -8.82
C HIS A 21 5.54 -3.16 -8.44
N LYS A 22 6.23 -3.88 -9.32
CA LYS A 22 6.58 -5.28 -9.10
C LYS A 22 7.80 -5.34 -8.18
N GLY A 23 7.61 -5.88 -6.98
CA GLY A 23 8.70 -6.25 -6.08
C GLY A 23 9.26 -7.63 -6.44
N PHE A 24 10.14 -8.15 -5.57
CA PHE A 24 10.84 -9.43 -5.81
C PHE A 24 9.88 -10.62 -5.92
N SER A 25 8.93 -10.75 -4.97
CA SER A 25 7.99 -11.87 -4.89
C SER A 25 6.52 -11.47 -4.99
N CYS A 26 6.21 -10.19 -4.85
CA CYS A 26 4.85 -9.66 -4.86
C CYS A 26 4.83 -8.23 -5.41
N HIS A 27 3.64 -7.72 -5.73
CA HIS A 27 3.46 -6.30 -6.03
C HIS A 27 3.39 -5.50 -4.74
N VAL A 28 3.98 -4.31 -4.79
CA VAL A 28 3.84 -3.28 -3.79
C VAL A 28 2.89 -2.24 -4.37
N ILE A 29 1.81 -1.96 -3.65
CA ILE A 29 0.74 -1.07 -4.09
C ILE A 29 0.67 0.07 -3.09
N GLU A 30 0.92 1.28 -3.56
CA GLU A 30 0.82 2.51 -2.76
C GLU A 30 -0.59 3.05 -2.84
N VAL A 31 -1.18 3.33 -1.68
CA VAL A 31 -2.55 3.82 -1.58
C VAL A 31 -2.61 5.08 -0.71
N ALA A 32 -3.46 6.02 -1.13
CA ALA A 32 -3.92 7.12 -0.30
C ALA A 32 -5.17 6.68 0.47
N GLY A 33 -5.21 6.96 1.77
CA GLY A 33 -6.37 6.72 2.60
C GLY A 33 -6.00 6.37 4.03
N GLN A 34 -7.02 6.28 4.87
CA GLN A 34 -6.83 5.96 6.28
C GLN A 34 -6.40 4.49 6.44
N ALA A 35 -5.19 4.29 6.95
CA ALA A 35 -4.72 2.96 7.30
C ALA A 35 -5.42 2.46 8.58
N PRO A 36 -5.60 1.15 8.74
CA PRO A 36 -6.00 0.58 10.03
C PRO A 36 -5.03 1.00 11.14
N ALA A 37 -5.56 1.53 12.25
CA ALA A 37 -4.77 2.14 13.33
C ALA A 37 -3.79 1.16 14.02
N HIS A 38 -4.07 -0.14 13.97
CA HIS A 38 -3.24 -1.19 14.56
C HIS A 38 -2.00 -1.54 13.72
N LEU A 39 -1.88 -1.03 12.49
CA LEU A 39 -0.72 -1.31 11.65
C LEU A 39 0.51 -0.54 12.14
N PRO A 40 1.71 -1.14 12.10
CA PRO A 40 2.93 -0.46 12.48
C PRO A 40 3.19 0.71 11.52
N VAL A 41 3.66 1.83 12.07
CA VAL A 41 4.21 2.93 11.28
C VAL A 41 5.68 2.62 11.02
N ILE A 42 6.08 2.68 9.77
CA ILE A 42 7.49 2.66 9.38
C ILE A 42 7.84 3.95 8.67
N THR A 43 9.12 4.32 8.78
CA THR A 43 9.68 5.47 8.07
C THR A 43 10.45 4.95 6.87
N GLU A 44 10.16 5.49 5.69
CA GLU A 44 10.91 5.18 4.47
C GLU A 44 11.36 6.44 3.75
N THR A 45 12.48 6.34 3.04
CA THR A 45 12.98 7.40 2.17
C THR A 45 12.73 7.02 0.72
N LYS A 46 11.88 7.79 0.04
CA LYS A 46 11.61 7.62 -1.39
C LYS A 46 11.82 8.95 -2.11
N ASN A 47 12.57 8.94 -3.22
CA ASN A 47 12.88 10.14 -4.00
C ASN A 47 13.49 11.29 -3.16
N GLY A 48 14.31 10.95 -2.15
CA GLY A 48 14.91 11.93 -1.24
C GLY A 48 13.96 12.51 -0.19
N GLN A 49 12.69 12.12 -0.18
CA GLN A 49 11.72 12.50 0.84
C GLN A 49 11.55 11.38 1.86
N THR A 50 11.60 11.74 3.14
CA THR A 50 11.28 10.84 4.24
C THR A 50 9.77 10.90 4.48
N ARG A 51 9.10 9.75 4.44
CA ARG A 51 7.66 9.65 4.67
C ARG A 51 7.33 8.52 5.64
N GLN A 52 6.25 8.70 6.38
CA GLN A 52 5.67 7.66 7.20
C GLN A 52 4.67 6.86 6.38
N VAL A 53 4.78 5.54 6.47
CA VAL A 53 3.90 4.62 5.77
C VAL A 53 3.49 3.51 6.71
N ARG A 54 2.30 2.96 6.48
CA ARG A 54 1.83 1.77 7.20
C ARG A 54 1.71 0.62 6.20
N PRO A 55 2.53 -0.44 6.31
CA PRO A 55 2.43 -1.59 5.42
C PRO A 55 1.32 -2.54 5.89
N ALA A 56 0.63 -3.15 4.94
CA ALA A 56 -0.29 -4.27 5.16
C ALA A 56 -0.11 -5.33 4.08
N LYS A 57 -0.68 -6.53 4.30
CA LYS A 57 -0.70 -7.61 3.31
C LYS A 57 -2.13 -7.90 2.90
N LEU A 58 -2.38 -7.93 1.58
CA LEU A 58 -3.69 -8.24 1.02
C LEU A 58 -3.53 -9.14 -0.21
N HIS A 59 -4.17 -10.31 -0.22
CA HIS A 59 -4.06 -11.32 -1.29
C HIS A 59 -2.62 -11.62 -1.75
N GLY A 60 -1.69 -11.67 -0.79
CA GLY A 60 -0.28 -11.90 -1.07
C GLY A 60 0.49 -10.71 -1.64
N GLN A 61 -0.15 -9.54 -1.82
CA GLN A 61 0.49 -8.29 -2.21
C GLN A 61 0.77 -7.42 -0.98
N ILE A 62 1.73 -6.50 -1.10
CA ILE A 62 2.03 -5.50 -0.07
C ILE A 62 1.25 -4.23 -0.41
N ILE A 63 0.53 -3.71 0.59
CA ILE A 63 -0.17 -2.43 0.52
C ILE A 63 0.59 -1.44 1.38
N MET A 64 1.00 -0.32 0.80
CA MET A 64 1.69 0.77 1.48
C MET A 64 0.73 1.93 1.60
N PHE A 65 0.19 2.15 2.80
CA PHE A 65 -0.62 3.32 3.08
C PHE A 65 0.31 4.51 3.27
N ILE A 66 0.17 5.51 2.39
CA ILE A 66 0.91 6.76 2.50
C ILE A 66 0.09 7.70 3.38
N GLU A 67 0.57 7.93 4.60
CA GLU A 67 0.02 8.96 5.48
C GLU A 67 0.64 10.30 5.05
N GLY A 68 -0.22 11.21 4.60
CA GLY A 68 0.15 12.58 4.23
C GLY A 68 0.06 13.53 5.41
#